data_AF-A0A4Z1RAV5-F1
#
_entry.id   AF-A0A4Z1RAV5-F1
#
_cell.length_a   1.000
_cell.length_b   1.000
_cell.length_c   1.000
_cell.angle_alpha   90.00
_cell.angle_beta   90.00
_cell.angle_gamma   90.00
#
_symmetry.space_group_name_H-M   'P 1'
#
loop_
_entity.id
_entity.type
_entity.pdbx_description
1 polymer ?
#
loop_
_entity_poly.entity_id
_entity_poly.type
_entity_poly.pdbx_seq_one_letter_code
_entity_poly.pdbx_strand_id
1 'polypeptide(L)'
;MAQESISKVNGGISVEADRHVGDIDTVNGGIRLGDGARAGDVETVNGGITLGSRVTAGALETVNGGIRFGDNVGVDSLTTVNGGIRGGHDTRVAGKVETVSGSIFLDRGSEVGEDVETVNGGIGLVGTRVGGDVETINGDVTIGANSHVRGGVYVRKPSSSWFPININQRKPRIVIGPGAVVDGELVFERAVTLYVHETARTGAITGAEAQPYSDDRPPRD
;
A
#
# COMPACT_ATOMS: atom_id res chain seq x y z
N MET A 1 -24.86 -22.89 2.00
CA MET A 1 -25.78 -21.79 2.38
C MET A 1 -25.06 -20.50 2.06
N ALA A 2 -25.69 -19.56 1.34
CA ALA A 2 -25.08 -18.26 1.09
C ALA A 2 -24.95 -17.50 2.42
N GLN A 3 -23.80 -16.87 2.67
CA GLN A 3 -23.65 -15.99 3.83
C GLN A 3 -24.46 -14.71 3.59
N GLU A 4 -24.99 -14.13 4.66
CA GLU A 4 -25.83 -12.93 4.58
C GLU A 4 -24.94 -11.69 4.34
N SER A 5 -25.21 -10.96 3.26
CA SER A 5 -24.59 -9.65 2.99
C SER A 5 -25.22 -8.55 3.83
N ILE A 6 -24.43 -7.55 4.24
CA ILE A 6 -24.86 -6.46 5.13
C ILE A 6 -24.68 -5.11 4.43
N SER A 7 -25.79 -4.42 4.15
CA SER A 7 -25.77 -3.09 3.55
C SER A 7 -26.36 -2.04 4.52
N LYS A 8 -25.78 -0.85 4.58
CA LYS A 8 -26.33 0.29 5.34
C LYS A 8 -26.14 1.64 4.63
N VAL A 9 -27.04 2.57 4.93
CA VAL A 9 -26.88 3.98 4.58
C VAL A 9 -26.99 4.81 5.86
N ASN A 10 -26.01 5.70 6.07
CA ASN A 10 -25.87 6.55 7.26
C ASN A 10 -25.74 5.75 8.56
N GLY A 11 -24.82 4.78 8.59
CA GLY A 11 -24.55 4.00 9.78
C GLY A 11 -23.34 3.10 9.67
N GLY A 12 -22.65 2.92 10.80
CA GLY A 12 -21.54 1.98 10.89
C GLY A 12 -22.00 0.52 10.87
N ILE A 13 -21.12 -0.34 10.37
CA ILE A 13 -21.26 -1.79 10.43
C ILE A 13 -20.15 -2.35 11.32
N SER A 14 -20.51 -3.23 12.25
CA SER A 14 -19.57 -3.93 13.10
C SER A 14 -19.91 -5.41 13.05
N VAL A 15 -18.95 -6.21 12.61
CA VAL A 15 -19.03 -7.67 12.62
C VAL A 15 -18.20 -8.17 13.80
N GLU A 16 -18.79 -8.99 14.65
CA GLU A 16 -18.09 -9.54 15.81
C GLU A 16 -16.98 -10.53 15.40
N ALA A 17 -16.10 -10.84 16.36
CA ALA A 17 -15.01 -11.79 16.15
C ALA A 17 -15.53 -13.17 15.71
N ASP A 18 -14.74 -13.84 14.87
CA ASP A 18 -14.99 -15.20 14.35
C ASP A 18 -16.34 -15.40 13.62
N ARG A 19 -17.02 -14.30 13.28
CA ARG A 19 -18.26 -14.34 12.48
C ARG A 19 -17.94 -14.47 11.00
N HIS A 20 -18.86 -15.10 10.28
CA HIS A 20 -18.82 -15.20 8.84
C HIS A 20 -20.05 -14.50 8.25
N VAL A 21 -19.80 -13.53 7.38
CA VAL A 21 -20.81 -12.77 6.66
C VAL A 21 -20.45 -12.73 5.17
N GLY A 22 -21.41 -12.37 4.32
CA GLY A 22 -21.16 -12.13 2.90
C GLY A 22 -20.50 -10.77 2.68
N ASP A 23 -20.89 -10.09 1.61
CA ASP A 23 -20.39 -8.76 1.28
C ASP A 23 -20.93 -7.71 2.27
N ILE A 24 -20.17 -6.64 2.46
CA ILE A 24 -20.50 -5.57 3.39
C ILE A 24 -20.32 -4.23 2.70
N ASP A 25 -21.38 -3.43 2.63
CA ASP A 25 -21.33 -2.09 2.07
C ASP A 25 -21.96 -1.05 3.01
N THR A 26 -21.36 0.14 3.07
CA THR A 26 -22.02 1.28 3.72
C THR A 26 -21.63 2.64 3.16
N VAL A 27 -22.59 3.56 3.13
CA VAL A 27 -22.38 4.97 2.82
C VAL A 27 -22.51 5.80 4.10
N ASN A 28 -21.54 6.68 4.34
CA ASN A 28 -21.44 7.53 5.54
C ASN A 28 -21.38 6.72 6.85
N GLY A 29 -20.50 5.72 6.90
CA GLY A 29 -20.28 4.91 8.10
C GLY A 29 -18.99 4.11 8.01
N GLY A 30 -18.33 3.83 9.14
CA GLY A 30 -17.17 2.95 9.16
C GLY A 30 -17.57 1.48 9.23
N ILE A 31 -16.71 0.61 8.69
CA ILE A 31 -16.85 -0.85 8.81
C ILE A 31 -15.76 -1.38 9.75
N ARG A 32 -16.16 -2.20 10.73
CA ARG A 32 -15.24 -2.91 11.62
C ARG A 32 -15.49 -4.40 11.55
N LEU A 33 -14.46 -5.18 11.24
CA LEU A 33 -14.48 -6.63 11.39
C LEU A 33 -13.64 -7.02 12.61
N GLY A 34 -14.22 -7.77 13.54
CA GLY A 34 -13.50 -8.31 14.68
C GLY A 34 -12.46 -9.34 14.28
N ASP A 35 -11.62 -9.72 15.23
CA ASP A 35 -10.60 -10.76 15.05
C ASP A 35 -11.17 -12.06 14.48
N GLY A 36 -10.48 -12.70 13.55
CA GLY A 36 -10.89 -13.99 12.98
C GLY A 36 -12.15 -13.95 12.11
N ALA A 37 -12.75 -12.77 11.92
CA ALA A 37 -13.94 -12.61 11.09
C ALA A 37 -13.65 -12.97 9.62
N ARG A 38 -14.70 -13.41 8.93
CA ARG A 38 -14.70 -13.68 7.50
C ARG A 38 -15.80 -12.87 6.82
N ALA A 39 -15.44 -12.16 5.77
CA ALA A 39 -16.36 -11.41 4.93
C ALA A 39 -16.09 -11.68 3.45
N GLY A 40 -17.06 -11.38 2.59
CA GLY A 40 -16.82 -11.20 1.17
C GLY A 40 -16.14 -9.86 0.93
N ASP A 41 -16.60 -9.13 -0.08
CA ASP A 41 -16.09 -7.79 -0.38
C ASP A 41 -16.58 -6.78 0.67
N VAL A 42 -15.75 -5.78 0.96
CA VAL A 42 -16.03 -4.76 1.99
C VAL A 42 -15.82 -3.38 1.40
N GLU A 43 -16.91 -2.64 1.22
CA GLU A 43 -16.89 -1.32 0.59
C GLU A 43 -17.46 -0.23 1.51
N THR A 44 -16.82 0.94 1.54
CA THR A 44 -17.46 2.11 2.14
C THR A 44 -17.10 3.46 1.53
N VAL A 45 -18.10 4.35 1.43
CA VAL A 45 -17.92 5.75 1.05
C VAL A 45 -18.07 6.65 2.27
N ASN A 46 -17.12 7.55 2.48
CA ASN A 46 -17.02 8.45 3.64
C ASN A 46 -16.98 7.69 4.98
N GLY A 47 -16.13 6.66 5.03
CA GLY A 47 -15.97 5.78 6.18
C GLY A 47 -14.63 5.06 6.13
N GLY A 48 -14.07 4.67 7.27
CA GLY A 48 -12.88 3.83 7.30
C GLY A 48 -13.23 2.34 7.41
N ILE A 49 -12.36 1.49 6.90
CA ILE A 49 -12.42 0.03 7.11
C ILE A 49 -11.35 -0.33 8.15
N THR A 50 -11.75 -1.03 9.21
CA THR A 50 -10.82 -1.54 10.23
C THR A 50 -11.03 -3.03 10.43
N LEU A 51 -9.99 -3.82 10.19
CA LEU A 51 -10.01 -5.26 10.46
C LEU A 51 -9.19 -5.58 11.71
N GLY A 52 -9.69 -6.50 12.52
CA GLY A 52 -8.89 -7.15 13.56
C GLY A 52 -7.78 -8.04 12.98
N SER A 53 -7.18 -8.83 13.83
CA SER A 53 -6.17 -9.82 13.42
C SER A 53 -6.84 -11.09 12.89
N ARG A 54 -6.13 -11.87 12.06
CA ARG A 54 -6.60 -13.17 11.52
C ARG A 54 -7.88 -13.07 10.67
N VAL A 55 -8.22 -11.88 10.18
CA VAL A 55 -9.39 -11.67 9.32
C VAL A 55 -9.11 -12.21 7.92
N THR A 56 -10.12 -12.79 7.29
CA THR A 56 -10.11 -13.09 5.85
C THR A 56 -11.25 -12.32 5.18
N ALA A 57 -10.96 -11.54 4.15
CA ALA A 57 -11.98 -10.83 3.39
C ALA A 57 -11.67 -10.89 1.89
N GLY A 58 -12.64 -10.51 1.05
CA GLY A 58 -12.42 -10.28 -0.37
C GLY A 58 -11.66 -8.96 -0.62
N ALA A 59 -12.15 -8.17 -1.56
CA ALA A 59 -11.63 -6.83 -1.82
C ALA A 59 -12.04 -5.85 -0.71
N LEU A 60 -11.12 -4.96 -0.31
CA LEU A 60 -11.44 -3.85 0.59
C LEU A 60 -11.35 -2.52 -0.18
N GLU A 61 -12.45 -1.80 -0.24
CA GLU A 61 -12.54 -0.56 -1.02
C GLU A 61 -13.12 0.58 -0.20
N THR A 62 -12.49 1.76 -0.29
CA THR A 62 -13.08 2.95 0.33
C THR A 62 -12.78 4.27 -0.36
N VAL A 63 -13.76 5.16 -0.35
CA VAL A 63 -13.59 6.56 -0.79
C VAL A 63 -13.69 7.47 0.43
N ASN A 64 -12.71 8.37 0.59
CA ASN A 64 -12.59 9.26 1.77
C ASN A 64 -12.51 8.50 3.10
N GLY A 65 -11.67 7.46 3.11
CA GLY A 65 -11.52 6.53 4.21
C GLY A 65 -10.16 5.84 4.19
N GLY A 66 -9.61 5.55 5.37
CA GLY A 66 -8.42 4.72 5.49
C GLY A 66 -8.79 3.26 5.70
N ILE A 67 -7.92 2.36 5.25
CA ILE A 67 -7.99 0.94 5.53
C ILE A 67 -6.90 0.60 6.54
N ARG A 68 -7.28 0.02 7.68
CA ARG A 68 -6.34 -0.46 8.70
C ARG A 68 -6.66 -1.89 9.05
N PHE A 69 -5.65 -2.71 9.24
CA PHE A 69 -5.85 -4.10 9.65
C PHE A 69 -4.72 -4.59 10.55
N GLY A 70 -5.07 -5.53 11.42
CA GLY A 70 -4.13 -6.15 12.36
C GLY A 70 -3.19 -7.15 11.68
N ASP A 71 -2.68 -8.08 12.48
CA ASP A 71 -1.72 -9.07 12.01
C ASP A 71 -2.42 -10.29 11.38
N ASN A 72 -1.71 -11.00 10.52
CA ASN A 72 -2.15 -12.27 9.93
C ASN A 72 -3.46 -12.15 9.12
N VAL A 73 -3.65 -11.02 8.45
CA VAL A 73 -4.85 -10.74 7.64
C VAL A 73 -4.66 -11.23 6.21
N GLY A 74 -5.70 -11.84 5.65
CA GLY A 74 -5.74 -12.28 4.25
C GLY A 74 -6.84 -11.55 3.49
N VAL A 75 -6.50 -10.89 2.38
CA VAL A 75 -7.45 -10.15 1.54
C VAL A 75 -7.13 -10.33 0.06
N ASP A 76 -8.11 -10.09 -0.80
CA ASP A 76 -7.91 -10.19 -2.26
C ASP A 76 -7.21 -8.94 -2.80
N SER A 77 -7.69 -7.75 -2.45
CA SER A 77 -7.12 -6.48 -2.88
C SER A 77 -7.43 -5.35 -1.90
N LEU A 78 -6.68 -4.25 -2.00
CA LEU A 78 -6.84 -3.08 -1.12
C LEU A 78 -6.85 -1.80 -1.96
N THR A 79 -7.94 -1.05 -1.93
CA THR A 79 -8.10 0.18 -2.73
C THR A 79 -8.65 1.33 -1.89
N THR A 80 -8.03 2.50 -1.96
CA THR A 80 -8.65 3.73 -1.42
C THR A 80 -8.33 4.98 -2.22
N VAL A 81 -9.23 5.95 -2.27
CA VAL A 81 -8.97 7.21 -2.99
C VAL A 81 -8.35 8.28 -2.08
N ASN A 82 -8.90 8.48 -0.89
CA ASN A 82 -8.51 9.55 0.03
C ASN A 82 -8.34 8.99 1.43
N GLY A 83 -7.30 8.18 1.60
CA GLY A 83 -6.92 7.60 2.87
C GLY A 83 -5.71 6.69 2.75
N GLY A 84 -5.09 6.41 3.90
CA GLY A 84 -3.94 5.51 3.96
C GLY A 84 -4.38 4.05 4.10
N ILE A 85 -3.53 3.15 3.63
CA ILE A 85 -3.60 1.71 3.86
C ILE A 85 -2.48 1.37 4.85
N ARG A 86 -2.82 0.77 6.00
CA ARG A 86 -1.84 0.34 6.99
C ARG A 86 -2.13 -1.08 7.46
N GLY A 87 -1.21 -1.97 7.16
CA GLY A 87 -1.23 -3.36 7.60
C GLY A 87 -0.30 -3.67 8.76
N GLY A 88 -0.70 -4.65 9.57
CA GLY A 88 0.16 -5.30 10.56
C GLY A 88 1.11 -6.32 9.92
N HIS A 89 1.65 -7.18 10.77
CA HIS A 89 2.59 -8.23 10.36
C HIS A 89 1.88 -9.38 9.63
N ASP A 90 2.62 -10.12 8.82
CA ASP A 90 2.18 -11.39 8.22
C ASP A 90 0.89 -11.25 7.38
N THR A 91 0.69 -10.11 6.73
CA THR A 91 -0.46 -9.85 5.86
C THR A 91 -0.27 -10.55 4.51
N ARG A 92 -1.35 -11.10 3.95
CA ARG A 92 -1.38 -11.61 2.57
C ARG A 92 -2.41 -10.85 1.76
N VAL A 93 -1.97 -10.17 0.71
CA VAL A 93 -2.82 -9.56 -0.31
C VAL A 93 -2.62 -10.36 -1.60
N ALA A 94 -3.69 -10.97 -2.11
CA ALA A 94 -3.57 -11.84 -3.29
C ALA A 94 -3.28 -11.05 -4.58
N GLY A 95 -3.90 -9.88 -4.73
CA GLY A 95 -3.73 -8.97 -5.85
C GLY A 95 -2.95 -7.71 -5.46
N LYS A 96 -3.42 -6.56 -5.95
CA LYS A 96 -2.79 -5.25 -5.79
C LYS A 96 -3.20 -4.47 -4.53
N VAL A 97 -2.36 -3.48 -4.20
CA VAL A 97 -2.60 -2.47 -3.15
C VAL A 97 -2.48 -1.08 -3.77
N GLU A 98 -3.56 -0.30 -3.76
CA GLU A 98 -3.62 0.98 -4.46
C GLU A 98 -4.20 2.09 -3.58
N THR A 99 -3.60 3.29 -3.66
CA THR A 99 -4.26 4.51 -3.15
C THR A 99 -4.01 5.74 -4.01
N VAL A 100 -5.03 6.59 -4.21
CA VAL A 100 -4.81 7.86 -4.93
C VAL A 100 -4.14 8.90 -4.02
N SER A 101 -4.63 9.06 -2.80
CA SER A 101 -4.16 10.07 -1.86
C SER A 101 -4.08 9.49 -0.45
N GLY A 102 -2.91 8.94 -0.14
CA GLY A 102 -2.64 8.34 1.15
C GLY A 102 -1.38 7.50 1.13
N SER A 103 -0.85 7.22 2.32
CA SER A 103 0.32 6.35 2.45
C SER A 103 -0.09 4.88 2.48
N ILE A 104 0.74 4.03 1.89
CA ILE A 104 0.68 2.58 2.02
C ILE A 104 1.80 2.16 2.96
N PHE A 105 1.47 1.41 4.01
CA PHE A 105 2.45 0.78 4.88
C PHE A 105 2.11 -0.70 5.11
N LEU A 106 3.06 -1.57 4.79
CA LEU A 106 3.01 -3.00 5.08
C LEU A 106 4.25 -3.40 5.88
N ASP A 107 4.04 -4.13 6.97
CA ASP A 107 5.10 -4.56 7.88
C ASP A 107 5.59 -5.99 7.55
N ARG A 108 6.48 -6.49 8.39
CA ARG A 108 7.25 -7.72 8.22
C ARG A 108 6.39 -8.94 8.02
N GLY A 109 6.88 -9.84 7.18
CA GLY A 109 6.22 -11.10 6.85
C GLY A 109 5.09 -10.93 5.83
N SER A 110 4.78 -9.70 5.41
CA SER A 110 3.70 -9.45 4.47
C SER A 110 4.06 -9.85 3.03
N GLU A 111 3.05 -10.21 2.26
CA GLU A 111 3.13 -10.59 0.85
C GLU A 111 2.01 -9.91 0.06
N VAL A 112 2.38 -9.32 -1.08
CA VAL A 112 1.47 -8.75 -2.09
C VAL A 112 1.71 -9.50 -3.38
N GLY A 113 0.68 -10.09 -3.97
CA GLY A 113 0.82 -10.92 -5.17
C GLY A 113 1.09 -10.13 -6.45
N GLU A 114 0.59 -8.89 -6.53
CA GLU A 114 0.72 -8.00 -7.69
C GLU A 114 1.44 -6.70 -7.29
N ASP A 115 0.91 -5.55 -7.71
CA ASP A 115 1.54 -4.24 -7.63
C ASP A 115 1.17 -3.47 -6.36
N VAL A 116 2.05 -2.53 -5.97
CA VAL A 116 1.80 -1.55 -4.89
C VAL A 116 1.92 -0.14 -5.46
N GLU A 117 0.82 0.61 -5.44
CA GLU A 117 0.73 1.86 -6.20
C GLU A 117 0.16 3.03 -5.38
N THR A 118 0.72 4.23 -5.56
CA THR A 118 0.08 5.45 -5.06
C THR A 118 0.34 6.71 -5.87
N VAL A 119 -0.64 7.60 -5.99
CA VAL A 119 -0.43 8.89 -6.68
C VAL A 119 0.21 9.93 -5.76
N ASN A 120 -0.41 10.17 -4.59
CA ASN A 120 -0.07 11.28 -3.67
C ASN A 120 0.13 10.82 -2.21
N GLY A 121 0.90 9.76 -1.98
CA GLY A 121 1.35 9.43 -0.64
C GLY A 121 2.57 8.53 -0.61
N GLY A 122 3.12 8.28 0.57
CA GLY A 122 4.33 7.47 0.69
C GLY A 122 4.04 5.97 0.66
N ILE A 123 4.94 5.18 0.06
CA ILE A 123 4.95 3.72 0.16
C ILE A 123 6.05 3.31 1.14
N GLY A 124 5.71 2.52 2.15
CA GLY A 124 6.66 1.95 3.10
C GLY A 124 6.46 0.44 3.23
N LEU A 125 7.47 -0.32 2.84
CA LEU A 125 7.46 -1.79 2.89
C LEU A 125 8.59 -2.26 3.79
N VAL A 126 8.34 -3.11 4.78
CA VAL A 126 9.39 -3.63 5.67
C VAL A 126 9.30 -5.13 5.73
N GLY A 127 10.35 -5.85 5.34
CA GLY A 127 10.32 -7.32 5.27
C GLY A 127 9.14 -7.86 4.47
N THR A 128 8.74 -7.14 3.43
CA THR A 128 7.56 -7.41 2.60
C THR A 128 7.99 -7.97 1.25
N ARG A 129 7.27 -8.97 0.73
CA ARG A 129 7.44 -9.46 -0.64
C ARG A 129 6.37 -8.87 -1.54
N VAL A 130 6.78 -8.33 -2.68
CA VAL A 130 5.88 -7.81 -3.72
C VAL A 130 6.13 -8.61 -5.00
N GLY A 131 5.06 -9.18 -5.54
CA GLY A 131 5.11 -10.03 -6.74
C GLY A 131 5.23 -9.24 -8.04
N GLY A 132 4.71 -8.02 -8.07
CA GLY A 132 4.81 -7.08 -9.19
C GLY A 132 5.68 -5.86 -8.88
N ASP A 133 5.25 -4.72 -9.39
CA ASP A 133 5.94 -3.44 -9.37
C ASP A 133 5.56 -2.58 -8.15
N VAL A 134 6.42 -1.60 -7.83
CA VAL A 134 6.10 -0.53 -6.88
C VAL A 134 6.11 0.80 -7.61
N GLU A 135 4.96 1.46 -7.70
CA GLU A 135 4.79 2.67 -8.52
C GLU A 135 4.27 3.88 -7.71
N THR A 136 4.82 5.07 -8.01
CA THR A 136 4.24 6.32 -7.52
C THR A 136 4.41 7.50 -8.49
N ILE A 137 3.68 8.60 -8.25
CA ILE A 137 3.84 9.87 -8.98
C ILE A 137 4.52 10.94 -8.10
N ASN A 138 4.01 11.17 -6.89
CA ASN A 138 4.49 12.24 -5.99
C ASN A 138 4.99 11.73 -4.62
N GLY A 139 4.88 10.42 -4.38
CA GLY A 139 5.14 9.78 -3.09
C GLY A 139 6.60 9.50 -2.81
N ASP A 140 6.98 9.53 -1.53
CA ASP A 140 8.22 8.89 -1.09
C ASP A 140 8.07 7.38 -1.15
N VAL A 141 9.11 6.66 -1.55
CA VAL A 141 9.10 5.19 -1.57
C VAL A 141 10.21 4.69 -0.66
N THR A 142 9.89 3.79 0.25
CA THR A 142 10.86 3.07 1.08
C THR A 142 10.64 1.58 0.89
N ILE A 143 11.52 0.97 0.10
CA ILE A 143 11.71 -0.48 0.07
C ILE A 143 12.61 -0.80 1.27
N GLY A 144 12.01 -0.97 2.43
CA GLY A 144 12.69 -1.11 3.71
C GLY A 144 13.44 -2.43 3.87
N ALA A 145 14.00 -2.63 5.07
CA ALA A 145 14.92 -3.72 5.34
C ALA A 145 14.32 -5.09 5.01
N ASN A 146 15.08 -5.92 4.30
CA ASN A 146 14.72 -7.28 3.88
C ASN A 146 13.43 -7.38 3.06
N SER A 147 12.97 -6.29 2.45
CA SER A 147 11.87 -6.34 1.48
C SER A 147 12.37 -6.86 0.13
N HIS A 148 11.52 -7.57 -0.60
CA HIS A 148 11.85 -8.11 -1.92
C HIS A 148 10.74 -7.75 -2.92
N VAL A 149 11.07 -6.92 -3.88
CA VAL A 149 10.21 -6.58 -5.02
C VAL A 149 10.68 -7.39 -6.22
N ARG A 150 9.80 -8.23 -6.77
CA ARG A 150 10.11 -9.03 -7.98
C ARG A 150 10.04 -8.19 -9.25
N GLY A 151 9.22 -7.17 -9.28
CA GLY A 151 9.16 -6.18 -10.35
C GLY A 151 10.17 -5.04 -10.16
N GLY A 152 9.88 -3.91 -10.79
CA GLY A 152 10.65 -2.67 -10.71
C GLY A 152 10.09 -1.66 -9.71
N VAL A 153 10.79 -0.51 -9.61
CA VAL A 153 10.32 0.67 -8.87
C VAL A 153 10.20 1.83 -9.84
N TYR A 154 9.01 2.39 -9.95
CA TYR A 154 8.68 3.42 -10.94
C TYR A 154 8.23 4.71 -10.25
N VAL A 155 8.85 5.83 -10.62
CA VAL A 155 8.33 7.17 -10.29
C VAL A 155 7.97 7.88 -11.58
N ARG A 156 6.66 7.93 -11.86
CA ARG A 156 6.14 8.50 -13.11
C ARG A 156 6.05 10.02 -13.05
N LYS A 157 6.05 10.64 -14.23
CA LYS A 157 5.68 12.04 -14.37
C LYS A 157 4.14 12.18 -14.30
N PRO A 158 3.59 13.21 -13.63
CA PRO A 158 2.16 13.51 -13.74
C PRO A 158 1.82 13.82 -15.21
N SER A 159 0.75 13.22 -15.73
CA SER A 159 0.31 13.48 -17.10
C SER A 159 -0.09 14.96 -17.25
N SER A 160 0.65 15.69 -18.09
CA SER A 160 0.43 17.11 -18.37
C SER A 160 -0.40 17.25 -19.65
N SER A 161 -1.71 17.02 -19.57
CA SER A 161 -2.57 17.02 -20.77
C SER A 161 -3.29 18.34 -21.07
N TRP A 162 -3.18 19.41 -20.25
CA TRP A 162 -3.87 20.66 -20.63
C TRP A 162 -3.28 22.02 -20.21
N PHE A 163 -2.35 22.12 -19.24
CA PHE A 163 -1.77 23.42 -18.85
C PHE A 163 -0.35 23.28 -18.25
N PRO A 164 0.60 24.21 -18.51
CA PRO A 164 1.88 24.24 -17.82
C PRO A 164 1.67 24.87 -16.43
N ILE A 165 1.22 24.07 -15.46
CA ILE A 165 1.22 24.50 -14.06
C ILE A 165 2.63 24.27 -13.53
N ASN A 166 3.34 25.36 -13.27
CA ASN A 166 4.65 25.34 -12.62
C ASN A 166 4.45 25.01 -11.13
N ILE A 167 4.10 23.76 -10.83
CA ILE A 167 4.00 23.26 -9.47
C ILE A 167 5.45 23.16 -8.98
N ASN A 168 5.76 23.84 -7.87
CA ASN A 168 7.01 23.63 -7.14
C ASN A 168 6.99 22.21 -6.58
N GLN A 169 7.28 21.22 -7.42
CA GLN A 169 7.08 19.83 -7.04
C GLN A 169 8.27 19.38 -6.21
N ARG A 170 8.00 19.08 -4.93
CA ARG A 170 8.95 18.42 -4.03
C ARG A 170 9.53 17.20 -4.75
N LYS A 171 10.86 17.06 -4.71
CA LYS A 171 11.53 15.85 -5.21
C LYS A 171 11.15 14.68 -4.31
N PRO A 172 10.54 13.60 -4.85
CA PRO A 172 10.30 12.40 -4.07
C PRO A 172 11.61 11.81 -3.56
N ARG A 173 11.58 11.29 -2.34
CA ARG A 173 12.68 10.59 -1.69
C ARG A 173 12.46 9.09 -1.79
N ILE A 174 13.40 8.41 -2.40
CA ILE A 174 13.37 6.97 -2.68
C ILE A 174 14.48 6.31 -1.88
N VAL A 175 14.14 5.30 -1.09
CA VAL A 175 15.08 4.56 -0.23
C VAL A 175 14.98 3.08 -0.54
N ILE A 176 16.12 2.48 -0.86
CA ILE A 176 16.31 1.03 -0.92
C ILE A 176 17.13 0.61 0.32
N GLY A 177 16.47 -0.11 1.22
CA GLY A 177 16.92 -0.43 2.56
C GLY A 177 17.91 -1.58 2.69
N PRO A 178 18.42 -1.84 3.91
CA PRO A 178 19.39 -2.91 4.16
C PRO A 178 18.85 -4.29 3.76
N GLY A 179 19.60 -5.02 2.94
CA GLY A 179 19.22 -6.34 2.45
C GLY A 179 17.97 -6.35 1.56
N ALA A 180 17.47 -5.18 1.14
CA ALA A 180 16.36 -5.11 0.21
C ALA A 180 16.80 -5.59 -1.18
N VAL A 181 15.89 -6.23 -1.90
CA VAL A 181 16.11 -6.71 -3.26
C VAL A 181 15.01 -6.18 -4.16
N VAL A 182 15.42 -5.57 -5.28
CA VAL A 182 14.53 -5.21 -6.39
C VAL A 182 15.09 -5.92 -7.62
N ASP A 183 14.36 -6.91 -8.12
CA ASP A 183 14.82 -7.72 -9.26
C ASP A 183 14.71 -6.95 -10.59
N GLY A 184 13.68 -6.09 -10.72
CA GLY A 184 13.45 -5.24 -11.87
C GLY A 184 14.25 -3.94 -11.87
N GLU A 185 14.01 -3.12 -12.89
CA GLU A 185 14.64 -1.81 -13.04
C GLU A 185 14.04 -0.76 -12.09
N LEU A 186 14.83 0.29 -11.84
CA LEU A 186 14.40 1.48 -11.11
C LEU A 186 14.34 2.63 -12.12
N VAL A 187 13.14 3.10 -12.44
CA VAL A 187 12.92 4.11 -13.48
C VAL A 187 12.26 5.35 -12.88
N PHE A 188 12.96 6.48 -12.99
CA PHE A 188 12.51 7.76 -12.48
C PHE A 188 12.30 8.75 -13.64
N GLU A 189 11.04 9.01 -13.99
CA GLU A 189 10.68 9.94 -15.08
C GLU A 189 10.74 11.42 -14.65
N ARG A 190 11.16 11.66 -13.41
CA ARG A 190 11.30 12.98 -12.77
C ARG A 190 12.43 12.95 -11.76
N ALA A 191 12.93 14.12 -11.38
CA ALA A 191 13.99 14.22 -10.39
C ALA A 191 13.54 13.68 -9.01
N VAL A 192 14.33 12.76 -8.46
CA VAL A 192 14.17 12.17 -7.14
C VAL A 192 15.48 12.27 -6.35
N THR A 193 15.41 12.12 -5.03
CA THR A 193 16.57 11.80 -4.19
C THR A 193 16.58 10.29 -3.96
N LEU A 194 17.56 9.57 -4.48
CA LEU A 194 17.66 8.12 -4.36
C LEU A 194 18.78 7.73 -3.38
N TYR A 195 18.43 7.00 -2.34
CA TYR A 195 19.35 6.37 -1.40
C TYR A 195 19.33 4.85 -1.56
N VAL A 196 20.50 4.24 -1.71
CA VAL A 196 20.64 2.78 -1.83
C VAL A 196 21.60 2.27 -0.76
N HIS A 197 21.13 1.37 0.09
CA HIS A 197 21.98 0.77 1.11
C HIS A 197 23.04 -0.13 0.46
N GLU A 198 24.26 -0.15 1.01
CA GLU A 198 25.38 -0.94 0.44
C GLU A 198 25.10 -2.45 0.32
N THR A 199 24.21 -2.97 1.16
CA THR A 199 23.80 -4.39 1.14
C THR A 199 22.59 -4.67 0.26
N ALA A 200 21.96 -3.63 -0.31
CA ALA A 200 20.81 -3.80 -1.17
C ALA A 200 21.22 -4.28 -2.56
N ARG A 201 20.28 -4.90 -3.27
CA ARG A 201 20.44 -5.32 -4.67
C ARG A 201 19.32 -4.71 -5.49
N THR A 202 19.67 -4.10 -6.61
CA THR A 202 18.72 -3.47 -7.53
C THR A 202 19.06 -3.85 -8.96
N GLY A 203 18.06 -3.84 -9.84
CA GLY A 203 18.29 -3.81 -11.28
C GLY A 203 18.88 -2.48 -11.76
N ALA A 204 18.81 -2.26 -13.08
CA ALA A 204 19.33 -1.05 -13.69
C ALA A 204 18.61 0.21 -13.17
N ILE A 205 19.35 1.29 -12.96
CA ILE A 205 18.82 2.57 -12.47
C ILE A 205 18.82 3.57 -13.62
N THR A 206 17.66 4.16 -13.90
CA THR A 206 17.47 5.15 -14.97
C THR A 206 16.78 6.40 -14.42
N GLY A 207 17.31 7.59 -14.73
CA GLY A 207 16.68 8.87 -14.38
C GLY A 207 17.01 9.41 -12.98
N ALA A 208 17.87 8.72 -12.22
CA ALA A 208 18.42 9.20 -10.95
C ALA A 208 19.85 8.73 -10.74
N GLU A 209 20.60 9.44 -9.88
CA GLU A 209 21.90 9.01 -9.38
C GLU A 209 21.73 8.44 -7.96
N ALA A 210 22.18 7.21 -7.74
CA ALA A 210 22.07 6.55 -6.44
C ALA A 210 23.12 7.10 -5.47
N GLN A 211 22.66 7.55 -4.30
CA GLN A 211 23.51 7.91 -3.18
C GLN A 211 23.69 6.69 -2.27
N PRO A 212 24.89 6.10 -2.19
CA PRO A 212 25.13 4.97 -1.32
C PRO A 212 25.05 5.40 0.16
N TYR A 213 24.55 4.51 1.01
CA TYR A 213 24.62 4.68 2.47
C TYR A 213 24.80 3.32 3.17
N SER A 214 25.28 3.33 4.41
CA SER A 214 25.59 2.12 5.18
C SER A 214 25.06 2.14 6.62
N ASP A 215 24.52 3.27 7.08
CA ASP A 215 23.87 3.36 8.37
C ASP A 215 22.53 2.59 8.39
N ASP A 216 22.12 2.11 9.57
CA ASP A 216 20.82 1.46 9.80
C ASP A 216 19.63 2.31 9.33
N ARG A 217 19.81 3.62 9.28
CA ARG A 217 18.79 4.57 8.83
C ARG A 217 19.33 5.38 7.65
N PRO A 218 18.52 5.56 6.59
CA PRO A 218 18.89 6.43 5.49
C PRO A 218 19.09 7.87 5.99
N PRO A 219 19.94 8.66 5.31
CA PRO A 219 20.13 10.08 5.60
C PRO A 219 18.80 10.84 5.68
N ARG A 220 18.75 11.85 6.55
CA ARG A 220 17.62 12.77 6.66
C ARG A 220 17.97 14.07 5.96
N ASP A 221 17.23 14.35 4.90
CA ASP A 221 17.26 15.58 4.10
C ASP A 221 16.56 16.74 4.84
#